data_AF-A0A6I4XQY2-F1
#
_entry.id   AF-A0A6I4XQY2-F1
#
_cell.length_a   1.000
_cell.length_b   1.000
_cell.length_c   1.000
_cell.angle_alpha   90.00
_cell.angle_beta   90.00
_cell.angle_gamma   90.00
#
_symmetry.space_group_name_H-M   'P 1'
#
loop_
_entity.id
_entity.type
_entity.pdbx_description
1 polymer ?
#
loop_
_entity_poly.entity_id
_entity_poly.type
_entity_poly.pdbx_seq_one_letter_code
_entity_poly.pdbx_strand_id
1 'polypeptide(L)'
;MNIPFVVETVLHDGLLKYKFKNSKIRSITTKPGKSKGAIFAYRSKKSMIGGRGVVLTSEEAIHENQDTFTHWTPNVYRYGTY
;
A
#
# COMPACT_ATOMS: atom_id res chain seq x y z
N MET A 1 -4.44 16.49 -11.20
CA MET A 1 -4.55 16.09 -9.79
C MET A 1 -3.18 15.60 -9.32
N ASN A 2 -2.68 16.10 -8.19
CA ASN A 2 -1.37 15.69 -7.66
C ASN A 2 -1.52 14.37 -6.88
N ILE A 3 -1.38 13.24 -7.58
CA ILE A 3 -1.56 11.90 -7.01
C ILE A 3 -0.62 11.63 -5.82
N PRO A 4 0.69 11.99 -5.87
CA PRO A 4 1.57 11.91 -4.70
C PRO A 4 1.01 12.62 -3.45
N PHE A 5 0.53 13.86 -3.60
CA PHE A 5 -0.06 14.62 -2.49
C PHE A 5 -1.32 13.96 -1.92
N VAL A 6 -2.17 13.39 -2.77
CA VAL A 6 -3.38 12.66 -2.31
C VAL A 6 -3.01 11.40 -1.54
N VAL A 7 -2.04 10.63 -2.04
CA VAL A 7 -1.54 9.41 -1.37
C VAL A 7 -0.97 9.77 0.00
N GLU A 8 -0.13 10.81 0.08
CA GLU A 8 0.42 11.30 1.33
C GLU A 8 -0.66 11.81 2.29
N THR A 9 -1.65 12.56 1.80
CA THR A 9 -2.75 13.09 2.62
C THR A 9 -3.66 11.98 3.15
N VAL A 10 -3.87 10.90 2.41
CA VAL A 10 -4.75 9.80 2.87
C VAL A 10 -3.99 8.84 3.77
N LEU A 11 -2.75 8.47 3.42
CA LEU A 11 -1.98 7.47 4.14
C LEU A 11 -1.17 8.05 5.31
N HIS A 12 -0.88 9.36 5.28
CA HIS A 12 0.05 10.03 6.19
C HIS A 12 1.37 9.25 6.29
N ASP A 13 1.70 8.78 7.50
CA ASP A 13 2.87 7.93 7.76
C ASP A 13 2.44 6.47 8.06
N GLY A 14 1.27 6.06 7.60
CA GLY A 14 0.61 4.80 7.96
C GLY A 14 1.17 3.55 7.27
N LEU A 15 1.91 3.69 6.17
CA LEU A 15 2.61 2.61 5.48
C LEU A 15 4.12 2.86 5.45
N LEU A 16 4.89 1.82 5.12
CA LEU A 16 6.32 2.00 4.83
C LEU A 16 6.51 2.77 3.53
N LYS A 17 7.55 3.59 3.41
CA LYS A 17 7.88 4.21 2.11
C LYS A 17 8.31 3.16 1.08
N TYR A 18 9.10 2.18 1.51
CA TYR A 18 9.69 1.14 0.65
C TYR A 18 9.24 -0.26 1.05
N LYS A 19 9.21 -1.16 0.07
CA LYS A 19 8.94 -2.59 0.32
C LYS A 19 9.98 -3.19 1.26
N PHE A 20 9.54 -4.12 2.11
CA PHE A 20 10.47 -4.83 3.00
C PHE A 20 11.39 -5.80 2.24
N LYS A 21 10.86 -6.46 1.20
CA LYS A 21 11.59 -7.34 0.28
C LYS A 21 11.49 -6.80 -1.14
N ASN A 22 12.50 -7.04 -1.97
CA ASN A 22 12.50 -6.70 -3.40
C ASN A 22 12.12 -5.23 -3.67
N SER A 23 12.58 -4.32 -2.81
CA SER A 23 12.46 -2.89 -3.07
C SER A 23 13.46 -2.48 -4.13
N LYS A 24 13.03 -1.65 -5.07
CA LYS A 24 13.87 -1.16 -6.18
C LYS A 24 14.66 0.10 -5.83
N ILE A 25 14.29 0.78 -4.72
CA ILE A 25 14.77 2.12 -4.37
C ILE A 25 15.57 2.11 -3.05
N ARG A 26 15.78 0.95 -2.42
CA ARG A 26 16.49 0.87 -1.13
C ARG A 26 17.92 1.41 -1.24
N SER A 27 18.16 2.55 -0.60
CA SER A 27 19.52 3.02 -0.27
C SER A 27 20.15 2.06 0.75
N ILE A 28 21.45 1.79 0.58
CA ILE A 28 22.30 0.94 1.44
C ILE A 28 22.23 1.36 2.92
N THR A 29 21.93 2.63 3.22
CA THR A 29 21.81 3.16 4.59
C THR A 29 20.40 3.10 5.18
N THR A 30 19.39 2.70 4.41
CA THR A 30 18.00 2.68 4.90
C THR A 30 17.80 1.50 5.85
N LYS A 31 17.75 1.78 7.16
CA LYS A 31 17.37 0.76 8.14
C LYS A 31 15.92 0.30 7.85
N PRO A 32 15.62 -1.00 7.95
CA PRO A 32 14.24 -1.46 7.81
C PRO A 32 13.37 -0.74 8.85
N GLY A 33 12.38 0.02 8.39
CA GLY A 33 11.41 0.65 9.28
C GLY A 33 10.66 -0.41 10.10
N LYS A 34 10.18 -0.02 11.29
CA LYS A 34 9.26 -0.86 12.08
C LYS A 34 8.01 -1.18 11.25
N SER A 35 7.39 -2.33 11.50
CA SER A 35 6.11 -2.68 10.86
C SER A 35 5.10 -1.57 11.10
N LYS A 36 4.43 -1.16 10.02
CA LYS A 36 3.34 -0.18 10.04
C LYS A 36 2.02 -0.86 9.68
N GLY A 37 1.02 -0.07 9.28
CA GLY A 37 -0.27 -0.57 8.84
C GLY A 37 -0.21 -1.28 7.49
N ALA A 38 -1.40 -1.66 7.02
CA ALA A 38 -1.61 -2.30 5.73
C ALA A 38 -2.91 -1.81 5.11
N ILE A 39 -2.99 -1.86 3.78
CA ILE A 39 -4.22 -1.64 3.04
C ILE A 39 -4.52 -2.84 2.16
N PHE A 40 -5.80 -3.07 1.90
CA PHE A 40 -6.27 -4.09 0.97
C PHE A 40 -6.66 -3.43 -0.34
N ALA A 41 -6.16 -3.97 -1.45
CA ALA A 41 -6.45 -3.45 -2.79
C ALA A 41 -6.96 -4.56 -3.71
N TYR A 42 -7.84 -4.18 -4.64
CA TYR A 42 -8.56 -5.09 -5.52
C TYR A 42 -8.62 -4.54 -6.95
N ARG A 43 -8.49 -5.45 -7.92
CA ARG A 43 -8.52 -5.12 -9.36
C ARG A 43 -9.93 -4.96 -9.92
N SER A 44 -10.95 -5.49 -9.24
CA SER A 44 -12.36 -5.36 -9.63
C SER A 44 -13.30 -5.41 -8.43
N LYS A 45 -14.53 -4.90 -8.58
CA LYS A 45 -15.59 -5.02 -7.57
C LYS A 45 -15.92 -6.48 -7.24
N LYS A 46 -15.92 -7.36 -8.25
CA LYS A 46 -16.13 -8.81 -8.08
C LYS A 46 -15.04 -9.43 -7.21
N SER A 47 -13.78 -9.06 -7.45
CA SER A 47 -12.64 -9.49 -6.65
C SER A 47 -12.73 -9.00 -5.20
N MET A 48 -13.16 -7.75 -4.99
CA MET A 48 -13.39 -7.18 -3.66
C MET A 48 -14.47 -7.94 -2.89
N ILE A 49 -15.63 -8.17 -3.50
CA ILE A 49 -16.73 -8.92 -2.88
C ILE A 49 -16.30 -10.35 -2.53
N GLY A 50 -15.50 -10.99 -3.40
CA GLY A 50 -14.96 -12.32 -3.16
C GLY A 50 -13.74 -12.37 -2.23
N GLY A 51 -13.28 -11.24 -1.67
CA GLY A 51 -12.09 -11.18 -0.82
C GLY A 51 -10.76 -11.52 -1.53
N ARG A 52 -10.73 -11.53 -2.87
CA ARG A 52 -9.56 -11.89 -3.67
C ARG A 52 -8.76 -10.64 -4.03
N GLY A 53 -7.96 -10.17 -3.09
CA GLY A 53 -7.15 -8.96 -3.24
C GLY A 53 -5.67 -9.18 -2.95
N VAL A 54 -4.97 -8.07 -2.76
CA VAL A 54 -3.60 -8.05 -2.26
C VAL A 54 -3.51 -7.15 -1.04
N VAL A 55 -2.55 -7.47 -0.17
CA VAL A 55 -2.20 -6.64 0.99
C VAL A 55 -0.99 -5.80 0.63
N LEU A 56 -1.11 -4.48 0.78
CA LEU A 56 -0.02 -3.53 0.52
C LEU A 56 0.41 -2.90 1.85
N THR A 57 1.70 -3.01 2.15
CA THR A 57 2.32 -2.49 3.38
C THR A 57 3.31 -1.35 3.10
N SER A 58 3.41 -0.90 1.85
CA SER A 58 4.31 0.18 1.45
C SER A 58 3.76 1.04 0.31
N GLU A 59 4.11 2.32 0.30
CA GLU A 59 3.81 3.28 -0.78
C GLU A 59 4.43 2.84 -2.11
N GLU A 60 5.66 2.30 -2.09
CA GLU A 60 6.29 1.73 -3.29
C GLU A 60 5.39 0.67 -3.98
N ALA A 61 4.75 -0.21 -3.21
CA ALA A 61 3.86 -1.23 -3.77
C ALA A 61 2.58 -0.64 -4.36
N ILE A 62 2.11 0.50 -3.83
CA ILE A 62 0.98 1.25 -4.37
C ILE A 62 1.38 1.86 -5.72
N HIS A 63 2.52 2.56 -5.77
CA HIS A 63 3.01 3.19 -7.00
C HIS A 63 3.23 2.16 -8.13
N GLU A 64 3.77 0.98 -7.81
CA GLU A 64 3.95 -0.09 -8.80
C GLU A 64 2.65 -0.64 -9.39
N ASN A 65 1.52 -0.44 -8.72
CA ASN A 65 0.22 -0.98 -9.13
C ASN A 65 -0.84 0.10 -9.35
N GLN A 66 -0.45 1.37 -9.42
CA GLN A 66 -1.37 2.53 -9.40
C GLN A 66 -2.45 2.45 -10.48
N ASP A 67 -2.12 1.90 -11.66
CA ASP A 67 -3.03 1.85 -12.82
C ASP A 67 -3.89 0.58 -12.84
N THR A 68 -3.79 -0.26 -11.82
CA THR A 68 -4.28 -1.64 -11.88
C THR A 68 -5.29 -2.00 -10.78
N PHE A 69 -5.43 -1.15 -9.77
CA PHE A 69 -6.44 -1.31 -8.72
C PHE A 69 -7.60 -0.36 -8.94
N THR A 70 -8.81 -0.86 -8.71
CA THR A 70 -10.05 -0.09 -8.87
C THR A 70 -10.76 0.13 -7.53
N HIS A 71 -10.43 -0.67 -6.51
CA HIS A 71 -11.03 -0.59 -5.17
C HIS A 71 -9.95 -0.82 -4.12
N TRP A 72 -10.01 -0.09 -3.01
CA TRP A 72 -9.05 -0.26 -1.92
C TRP A 72 -9.63 0.22 -0.58
N THR A 73 -9.04 -0.22 0.53
CA THR A 73 -9.39 0.24 1.87
C THR A 73 -8.45 1.36 2.32
N PRO A 74 -8.92 2.61 2.46
CA PRO A 74 -8.04 3.74 2.81
C PRO A 74 -7.52 3.73 4.24
N ASN A 75 -8.14 2.93 5.10
CA ASN A 75 -7.78 2.87 6.50
C ASN A 75 -6.58 1.94 6.72
N VAL A 76 -5.40 2.53 6.86
CA VAL A 76 -4.13 1.87 7.25
C VAL A 76 -4.15 1.25 8.65
N TYR A 77 -5.09 1.68 9.51
CA TYR A 77 -5.29 1.18 10.87
C TYR A 77 -6.39 0.12 10.98
N ARG A 78 -7.04 -0.24 9.86
CA ARG A 78 -8.07 -1.28 9.90
C ARG A 78 -7.38 -2.62 10.16
N TYR A 79 -7.71 -3.24 11.29
CA TYR A 79 -7.26 -4.58 11.62
C TYR A 79 -7.67 -5.53 10.50
N GLY A 80 -6.67 -6.16 9.88
CA GLY A 80 -6.86 -7.19 8.87
C GLY A 80 -5.71 -8.17 8.97
N THR A 81 -6.00 -9.38 9.42
CA THR A 81 -5.07 -10.50 9.43
C THR A 81 -5.12 -11.18 8.07
N TYR A 82 -3.96 -11.52 7.52
CA TYR A 82 -3.81 -12.24 6.26
C TYR A 82 -2.96 -13.49 6.46
#